data_AF-A0AAW5U2W2-F1
#
_entry.id   AF-A0AAW5U2W2-F1
#
_cell.length_a   1.000
_cell.length_b   1.000
_cell.length_c   1.000
_cell.angle_alpha   90.00
_cell.angle_beta   90.00
_cell.angle_gamma   90.00
#
_symmetry.space_group_name_H-M   'P 1'
#
loop_
_entity.id
_entity.type
_entity.pdbx_description
1 polymer ?
#
loop_
_entity_poly.entity_id
_entity_poly.type
_entity_poly.pdbx_seq_one_letter_code
_entity_poly.pdbx_strand_id
1 'polypeptide(L)'
;YNKNKNNLRKKEIRLAKLNKEYLQAVDNAQNTIADYMELKKNTTLFEQKMIKKINVLQDVIDQYEAKLENVKQSDRIIAIENSDIFLKFKNATTPKLKAILPNQDDWKTLEILFKQYFPLVYAKISRTKLSTQEFHVCVLSWLKFDNREMSILLQTTTSSICNAKQKANYKLFDQNSASSLYKNLSTLIQ
;
A
#
# COMPACT_ATOMS: atom_id res chain seq x y z
N TYR A 1 -23.08 -81.33 -11.09
CA TYR A 1 -21.63 -81.13 -10.89
C TYR A 1 -21.02 -80.01 -11.77
N ASN A 2 -21.16 -80.02 -13.11
CA ASN A 2 -20.53 -79.01 -14.00
C ASN A 2 -21.00 -77.55 -13.81
N LYS A 3 -22.27 -77.31 -13.46
CA LYS A 3 -22.84 -75.95 -13.30
C LYS A 3 -22.28 -75.20 -12.08
N ASN A 4 -22.02 -75.91 -10.97
CA ASN A 4 -21.40 -75.32 -9.77
C ASN A 4 -19.93 -74.96 -10.00
N LYS A 5 -19.17 -75.80 -10.70
CA LYS A 5 -17.77 -75.54 -11.04
C LYS A 5 -17.61 -74.30 -11.92
N ASN A 6 -18.50 -74.09 -12.89
CA ASN A 6 -18.53 -72.88 -13.72
C ASN A 6 -18.91 -71.60 -12.95
N ASN A 7 -19.81 -71.68 -11.98
CA ASN A 7 -20.16 -70.54 -11.13
C ASN A 7 -19.02 -70.14 -10.18
N LEU A 8 -18.30 -71.11 -9.62
CA LEU A 8 -17.10 -70.85 -8.82
C LEU A 8 -16.03 -70.12 -9.65
N ARG A 9 -15.72 -70.62 -10.85
CA ARG A 9 -14.75 -69.98 -11.76
C ARG A 9 -15.11 -68.54 -12.10
N LYS A 10 -16.40 -68.25 -12.35
CA LYS A 10 -16.87 -66.88 -12.61
C LYS A 10 -16.70 -65.96 -11.40
N LYS A 11 -16.92 -66.47 -10.18
CA LYS A 11 -16.69 -65.71 -8.95
C LYS A 11 -15.20 -65.42 -8.73
N GLU A 12 -14.33 -66.40 -8.97
CA GLU A 12 -12.87 -66.23 -8.86
C GLU A 12 -12.35 -65.17 -9.84
N ILE A 13 -12.81 -65.20 -11.10
CA ILE A 13 -12.43 -64.17 -12.10
C ILE A 13 -12.89 -62.78 -11.65
N ARG A 14 -14.12 -62.66 -11.12
CA ARG A 14 -14.65 -61.39 -10.62
C ARG A 14 -13.87 -60.88 -9.41
N LEU A 15 -13.49 -61.77 -8.49
CA LEU A 15 -12.67 -61.45 -7.32
C LEU A 15 -11.26 -61.00 -7.74
N ALA A 16 -10.63 -61.70 -8.68
CA ALA A 16 -9.33 -61.31 -9.21
C ALA A 16 -9.36 -59.94 -9.87
N LYS A 17 -10.42 -59.63 -10.65
CA LYS A 17 -10.62 -58.31 -11.23
C LYS A 17 -10.78 -57.24 -10.16
N LEU A 18 -11.63 -57.48 -9.16
CA LEU A 18 -11.86 -56.53 -8.07
C LEU A 18 -10.60 -56.27 -7.24
N ASN A 19 -9.82 -57.31 -6.93
CA ASN A 19 -8.54 -57.17 -6.22
C ASN A 19 -7.54 -56.34 -7.03
N LYS A 20 -7.50 -56.53 -8.35
CA LYS A 20 -6.64 -55.72 -9.23
C LYS A 20 -7.04 -54.24 -9.20
N GLU A 21 -8.34 -53.95 -9.32
CA GLU A 21 -8.87 -52.58 -9.25
C GLU A 21 -8.60 -51.94 -7.88
N TYR A 22 -8.76 -52.71 -6.79
CA TYR A 22 -8.44 -52.27 -5.43
C TYR A 22 -6.96 -51.92 -5.28
N LEU A 23 -6.05 -52.81 -5.71
CA LEU A 23 -4.61 -52.56 -5.62
C LEU A 23 -4.19 -51.34 -6.46
N GLN A 24 -4.75 -51.16 -7.66
CA GLN A 24 -4.54 -49.95 -8.45
C GLN A 24 -5.03 -48.68 -7.74
N ALA A 25 -6.19 -48.73 -7.10
CA ALA A 25 -6.72 -47.59 -6.34
C ALA A 25 -5.83 -47.26 -5.14
N VAL A 26 -5.30 -48.27 -4.45
CA VAL A 26 -4.35 -48.09 -3.32
C VAL A 26 -3.06 -47.44 -3.80
N ASP A 27 -2.44 -47.95 -4.87
CA ASP A 27 -1.22 -47.37 -5.45
C ASP A 27 -1.43 -45.92 -5.89
N ASN A 28 -2.54 -45.66 -6.60
CA ASN A 28 -2.87 -44.31 -7.04
C ASN A 28 -3.07 -43.35 -5.86
N ALA A 29 -3.74 -43.80 -4.80
CA ALA A 29 -3.93 -43.00 -3.59
C ALA A 29 -2.59 -42.70 -2.91
N GLN A 30 -1.70 -43.70 -2.79
CA GLN A 30 -0.38 -43.53 -2.18
C GLN A 30 0.49 -42.54 -2.98
N ASN A 31 0.51 -42.67 -4.31
CA ASN A 31 1.24 -41.75 -5.18
C ASN A 31 0.70 -40.32 -5.07
N THR A 32 -0.64 -40.16 -5.10
CA THR A 32 -1.26 -38.83 -4.97
C THR A 32 -0.95 -38.19 -3.60
N ILE A 33 -0.92 -38.98 -2.53
CA ILE A 33 -0.54 -38.50 -1.18
C ILE A 33 0.93 -38.05 -1.17
N ALA A 34 1.82 -38.82 -1.81
CA ALA A 34 3.24 -38.46 -1.90
C ALA A 34 3.44 -37.15 -2.67
N ASP A 35 2.80 -37.01 -3.84
CA ASP A 35 2.85 -35.79 -4.66
C ASP A 35 2.32 -34.57 -3.88
N TYR A 36 1.21 -34.74 -3.16
CA TYR A 36 0.65 -33.68 -2.32
C TYR A 36 1.61 -33.28 -1.20
N MET A 37 2.24 -34.24 -0.51
CA MET A 37 3.20 -33.98 0.56
C MET A 37 4.43 -33.21 0.04
N GLU A 38 4.92 -33.56 -1.15
CA GLU A 38 6.04 -32.86 -1.78
C GLU A 38 5.67 -31.42 -2.17
N LEU A 39 4.53 -31.24 -2.85
CA LEU A 39 4.02 -29.91 -3.21
C LEU A 39 3.80 -29.03 -1.99
N LYS A 40 3.23 -29.60 -0.91
CA LYS A 40 3.03 -28.90 0.36
C LYS A 40 4.36 -28.47 0.95
N LYS A 41 5.34 -29.37 1.04
CA LYS A 41 6.69 -29.08 1.54
C LYS A 41 7.36 -27.95 0.74
N ASN A 42 7.28 -28.00 -0.59
CA ASN A 42 7.86 -26.99 -1.48
C ASN A 42 7.19 -25.63 -1.29
N THR A 43 5.86 -25.60 -1.17
CA THR A 43 5.09 -24.38 -0.92
C THR A 43 5.46 -23.77 0.43
N THR A 44 5.55 -24.59 1.48
CA THR A 44 5.98 -24.13 2.82
C THR A 44 7.39 -23.56 2.80
N LEU A 45 8.33 -24.19 2.09
CA LEU A 45 9.70 -23.68 1.97
C LEU A 45 9.75 -22.33 1.25
N PHE A 46 8.96 -22.19 0.19
CA PHE A 46 8.84 -20.94 -0.55
C PHE A 46 8.24 -19.81 0.31
N GLU A 47 7.16 -20.10 1.04
CA GLU A 47 6.54 -19.17 1.97
C GLU A 47 7.54 -18.69 3.03
N GLN A 48 8.27 -19.62 3.66
CA GLN A 48 9.33 -19.28 4.62
C GLN A 48 10.41 -18.39 4.01
N LYS A 49 10.82 -18.64 2.77
CA LYS A 49 11.79 -17.80 2.05
C LYS A 49 11.25 -16.39 1.82
N MET A 50 9.99 -16.26 1.44
CA MET A 50 9.36 -14.96 1.21
C MET A 50 9.17 -14.18 2.51
N ILE A 51 8.72 -14.81 3.58
CA ILE A 51 8.62 -14.19 4.91
C ILE A 51 9.99 -13.69 5.38
N LYS A 52 11.05 -14.49 5.24
CA LYS A 52 12.43 -14.05 5.56
C LYS A 52 12.82 -12.80 4.76
N LYS A 53 12.52 -12.76 3.46
CA LYS A 53 12.82 -11.61 2.61
C LYS A 53 12.03 -10.36 3.02
N ILE A 54 10.75 -10.52 3.36
CA ILE A 54 9.92 -9.44 3.90
C ILE A 54 10.55 -8.88 5.17
N ASN A 55 10.92 -9.74 6.12
CA ASN A 55 11.52 -9.31 7.39
C ASN A 55 12.84 -8.55 7.19
N VAL A 56 13.72 -9.04 6.31
CA VAL A 56 14.98 -8.35 5.98
C VAL A 56 14.71 -6.99 5.35
N LEU A 57 13.76 -6.90 4.42
CA LEU A 57 13.42 -5.63 3.80
C LEU A 57 12.76 -4.65 4.77
N GLN A 58 11.95 -5.15 5.70
CA GLN A 58 11.34 -4.34 6.75
C GLN A 58 12.41 -3.77 7.68
N ASP A 59 13.37 -4.58 8.12
CA ASP A 59 14.51 -4.13 8.93
C ASP A 59 15.34 -3.04 8.21
N VAL A 60 15.58 -3.22 6.90
CA VAL A 60 16.26 -2.19 6.08
C VAL A 60 15.44 -0.90 6.01
N ILE A 61 14.11 -0.99 5.84
CA ILE A 61 13.21 0.17 5.86
C ILE A 61 13.34 0.88 7.21
N ASP A 62 13.17 0.17 8.31
CA ASP A 62 13.19 0.72 9.68
C ASP A 62 14.53 1.44 9.95
N GLN A 63 15.66 0.87 9.52
CA GLN A 63 16.98 1.52 9.63
C GLN A 63 17.07 2.84 8.84
N TYR A 64 16.48 2.91 7.65
CA TYR A 64 16.46 4.15 6.86
C TYR A 64 15.48 5.17 7.43
N GLU A 65 14.32 4.76 7.92
CA GLU A 65 13.34 5.64 8.58
C GLU A 65 13.98 6.30 9.81
N ALA A 66 14.66 5.53 10.67
CA ALA A 66 15.40 6.05 11.82
C ALA A 66 16.50 7.06 11.43
N LYS A 67 17.25 6.81 10.33
CA LYS A 67 18.24 7.78 9.82
C LYS A 67 17.57 9.07 9.35
N LEU A 68 16.38 8.98 8.77
CA LEU A 68 15.63 10.13 8.27
C LEU A 68 14.97 10.94 9.39
N GLU A 69 14.59 10.32 10.50
CA GLU A 69 14.09 11.00 11.70
C GLU A 69 15.19 11.80 12.41
N ASN A 70 16.42 11.31 12.40
CA ASN A 70 17.58 12.00 12.99
C ASN A 70 17.94 13.33 12.30
N VAL A 71 17.40 13.60 11.11
CA VAL A 71 17.59 14.89 10.43
C VAL A 71 16.53 15.87 10.94
N LYS A 72 16.97 17.02 11.45
CA LYS A 72 16.10 18.06 12.01
C LYS A 72 14.99 18.46 11.03
N GLN A 73 13.74 18.18 11.41
CA GLN A 73 12.56 18.53 10.63
C GLN A 73 12.44 20.04 10.37
N SER A 74 12.86 20.87 11.33
CA SER A 74 12.91 22.32 11.20
C SER A 74 13.72 22.76 9.98
N ASP A 75 14.87 22.14 9.76
CA ASP A 75 15.80 22.52 8.70
C ASP A 75 15.23 22.15 7.33
N ARG A 76 14.48 21.05 7.26
CA ARG A 76 13.76 20.62 6.05
C ARG A 76 12.58 21.53 5.73
N ILE A 77 11.84 21.98 6.75
CA ILE A 77 10.75 22.96 6.58
C ILE A 77 11.32 24.30 6.07
N ILE A 78 12.39 24.78 6.68
CA ILE A 78 13.08 26.01 6.24
C ILE A 78 13.58 25.86 4.78
N ALA A 79 14.13 24.70 4.42
CA ALA A 79 14.62 24.47 3.07
C ALA A 79 13.49 24.47 2.01
N ILE A 80 12.33 23.87 2.31
CA ILE A 80 11.18 23.91 1.38
C ILE A 80 10.56 25.31 1.29
N GLU A 81 10.42 26.01 2.43
CA GLU A 81 9.80 27.34 2.48
C GLU A 81 10.61 28.40 1.71
N ASN A 82 11.94 28.23 1.64
CA ASN A 82 12.84 29.11 0.87
C ASN A 82 13.00 28.69 -0.60
N SER A 83 12.33 27.63 -1.06
CA SER A 83 12.41 27.22 -2.46
C SER A 83 11.57 28.11 -3.37
N ASP A 84 12.05 28.37 -4.59
CA ASP A 84 11.34 29.18 -5.59
C ASP A 84 9.93 28.65 -5.86
N ILE A 85 9.77 27.32 -5.87
CA ILE A 85 8.49 26.68 -6.12
C ILE A 85 7.50 26.93 -4.98
N PHE A 86 7.93 26.85 -3.72
CA PHE A 86 7.06 27.17 -2.59
C PHE A 86 6.66 28.65 -2.59
N LEU A 87 7.63 29.55 -2.84
CA LEU A 87 7.38 30.98 -2.93
C LEU A 87 6.41 31.31 -4.06
N LYS A 88 6.49 30.62 -5.20
CA LYS A 88 5.52 30.75 -6.30
C LYS A 88 4.10 30.44 -5.84
N PHE A 89 3.91 29.34 -5.09
CA PHE A 89 2.60 28.98 -4.52
C PHE A 89 2.10 30.01 -3.50
N LYS A 90 2.96 30.49 -2.60
CA LYS A 90 2.59 31.55 -1.63
C LYS A 90 2.28 32.89 -2.28
N ASN A 91 3.02 33.27 -3.32
CA ASN A 91 2.76 34.50 -4.05
C ASN A 91 1.44 34.44 -4.81
N ALA A 92 1.06 33.26 -5.34
CA ALA A 92 -0.23 33.06 -6.02
C ALA A 92 -1.45 33.24 -5.10
N THR A 93 -1.28 33.10 -3.78
CA THR A 93 -2.37 33.28 -2.80
C THR A 93 -2.38 34.66 -2.16
N THR A 94 -1.39 35.50 -2.47
CA THR A 94 -1.22 36.83 -1.88
C THR A 94 -2.06 37.87 -2.63
N PRO A 95 -3.05 38.53 -1.99
CA PRO A 95 -4.01 39.41 -2.67
C PRO A 95 -3.42 40.64 -3.40
N LYS A 96 -2.21 41.06 -3.00
CA LYS A 96 -1.55 42.28 -3.51
C LYS A 96 -0.67 42.04 -4.73
N LEU A 97 -0.41 40.78 -5.10
CA LEU A 97 0.43 40.42 -6.24
C LEU A 97 -0.48 40.07 -7.43
N LYS A 98 -0.03 40.35 -8.66
CA LYS A 98 -0.67 39.79 -9.87
C LYS A 98 -0.49 38.26 -9.81
N ALA A 99 -1.47 37.58 -9.25
CA ALA A 99 -1.39 36.15 -8.95
C ALA A 99 -1.36 35.35 -10.25
N ILE A 100 -0.20 34.74 -10.55
CA ILE A 100 -0.09 33.69 -11.56
C ILE A 100 -0.28 32.38 -10.82
N LEU A 101 -1.35 31.66 -11.13
CA LEU A 101 -1.62 30.36 -10.52
C LEU A 101 -0.56 29.34 -10.96
N PRO A 102 -0.12 28.44 -10.05
CA PRO A 102 0.77 27.35 -10.41
C PRO A 102 0.15 26.42 -11.46
N ASN A 103 0.94 26.06 -12.48
CA ASN A 103 0.52 25.11 -13.51
C ASN A 103 0.83 23.66 -13.08
N GLN A 104 0.56 22.70 -13.96
CA GLN A 104 0.75 21.28 -13.65
C GLN A 104 2.23 20.92 -13.40
N ASP A 105 3.17 21.55 -14.10
CA ASP A 105 4.61 21.29 -13.92
C ASP A 105 5.13 21.91 -12.61
N ASP A 106 4.56 23.04 -12.18
CA ASP A 106 4.80 23.60 -10.86
C ASP A 106 4.34 22.63 -9.75
N TRP A 107 3.15 22.04 -9.90
CA TRP A 107 2.66 21.01 -8.97
C TRP A 107 3.59 19.80 -8.92
N LYS A 108 4.02 19.26 -10.06
CA LYS A 108 4.99 18.16 -10.09
C LYS A 108 6.29 18.53 -9.40
N THR A 109 6.79 19.75 -9.61
CA THR A 109 8.01 20.24 -8.98
C THR A 109 7.87 20.31 -7.47
N LEU A 110 6.74 20.83 -6.98
CA LEU A 110 6.43 20.87 -5.55
C LEU A 110 6.34 19.45 -4.97
N GLU A 111 5.71 18.52 -5.67
CA GLU A 111 5.58 17.12 -5.24
C GLU A 111 6.93 16.40 -5.15
N ILE A 112 7.82 16.61 -6.14
CA ILE A 112 9.19 16.07 -6.13
C ILE A 112 9.94 16.61 -4.93
N LEU A 113 9.85 17.92 -4.69
CA LEU A 113 10.53 18.58 -3.60
C LEU A 113 9.98 18.11 -2.23
N PHE A 114 8.66 17.98 -2.12
CA PHE A 114 8.01 17.40 -0.95
C PHE A 114 8.45 15.97 -0.67
N LYS A 115 8.53 15.12 -1.71
CA LYS A 115 9.04 13.75 -1.59
C LYS A 115 10.49 13.70 -1.11
N GLN A 116 11.31 14.64 -1.57
CA GLN A 116 12.72 14.73 -1.18
C GLN A 116 12.89 15.13 0.29
N TYR A 117 12.15 16.14 0.76
CA TYR A 117 12.28 16.65 2.13
C TYR A 117 11.45 15.86 3.16
N PHE A 118 10.30 15.31 2.77
CA PHE A 118 9.39 14.58 3.65
C PHE A 118 9.05 13.18 3.11
N PRO A 119 10.07 12.31 2.89
CA PRO A 119 9.88 11.01 2.25
C PRO A 119 8.92 10.08 3.01
N LEU A 120 8.95 10.11 4.36
CA LEU A 120 8.07 9.28 5.20
C LEU A 120 6.60 9.67 5.03
N VAL A 121 6.32 10.96 5.13
CA VAL A 121 4.97 11.50 4.93
C VAL A 121 4.49 11.21 3.52
N TYR A 122 5.33 11.49 2.50
CA TYR A 122 5.01 11.21 1.11
C TYR A 122 4.66 9.74 0.88
N ALA A 123 5.48 8.81 1.38
CA ALA A 123 5.26 7.38 1.20
C ALA A 123 3.92 6.92 1.80
N LYS A 124 3.56 7.43 2.97
CA LYS A 124 2.28 7.10 3.64
C LYS A 124 1.09 7.66 2.85
N ILE A 125 1.13 8.92 2.43
CA ILE A 125 0.03 9.52 1.66
C ILE A 125 -0.09 8.91 0.26
N SER A 126 1.02 8.53 -0.38
CA SER A 126 1.03 7.98 -1.76
C SER A 126 0.57 6.52 -1.84
N ARG A 127 0.72 5.75 -0.76
CA ARG A 127 0.25 4.35 -0.69
C ARG A 127 -1.27 4.26 -0.46
N THR A 128 -1.86 5.31 0.08
CA THR A 128 -3.30 5.40 0.32
C THR A 128 -4.03 5.80 -0.95
N LYS A 129 -5.22 5.23 -1.18
CA LYS A 129 -6.06 5.54 -2.35
C LYS A 129 -6.74 6.92 -2.21
N LEU A 130 -5.95 7.97 -2.37
CA LEU A 130 -6.39 9.36 -2.36
C LEU A 130 -6.73 9.81 -3.79
N SER A 131 -7.71 10.71 -3.93
CA SER A 131 -7.89 11.48 -5.16
C SER A 131 -6.75 12.51 -5.29
N THR A 132 -6.55 13.06 -6.49
CA THR A 132 -5.55 14.12 -6.73
C THR A 132 -5.75 15.30 -5.77
N GLN A 133 -7.00 15.73 -5.58
CA GLN A 133 -7.31 16.84 -4.67
C GLN A 133 -7.03 16.48 -3.19
N GLU A 134 -7.39 15.26 -2.76
CA GLU A 134 -7.10 14.80 -1.39
C GLU A 134 -5.59 14.74 -1.13
N PHE A 135 -4.82 14.27 -2.11
CA PHE A 135 -3.37 14.24 -2.06
C PHE A 135 -2.77 15.65 -1.97
N HIS A 136 -3.17 16.57 -2.85
CA HIS A 136 -2.69 17.97 -2.82
C HIS A 136 -3.05 18.67 -1.52
N VAL A 137 -4.25 18.41 -0.97
CA VAL A 137 -4.66 18.93 0.33
C VAL A 137 -3.79 18.39 1.47
N CYS A 138 -3.32 17.14 1.41
CA CYS A 138 -2.37 16.61 2.39
C CYS A 138 -1.03 17.34 2.32
N VAL A 139 -0.48 17.49 1.11
CA VAL A 139 0.79 18.21 0.87
C VAL A 139 0.70 19.64 1.37
N LEU A 140 -0.32 20.39 0.93
CA LEU A 140 -0.52 21.78 1.35
C LEU A 140 -0.79 21.91 2.86
N SER A 141 -1.47 20.94 3.48
CA SER A 141 -1.73 20.97 4.93
C SER A 141 -0.44 20.78 5.71
N TRP A 142 0.43 19.86 5.27
CA TRP A 142 1.76 19.68 5.85
C TRP A 142 2.59 20.97 5.77
N LEU A 143 2.54 21.61 4.61
CA LEU A 143 3.22 22.88 4.32
C LEU A 143 2.51 24.13 4.86
N LYS A 144 1.56 23.95 5.79
CA LYS A 144 0.92 25.05 6.54
C LYS A 144 0.16 26.06 5.69
N PHE A 145 -0.34 25.66 4.52
CA PHE A 145 -1.28 26.48 3.79
C PHE A 145 -2.65 26.44 4.50
N ASP A 146 -3.30 27.59 4.59
CA ASP A 146 -4.65 27.66 5.17
C ASP A 146 -5.72 27.25 4.15
N ASN A 147 -6.96 27.06 4.61
CA ASN A 147 -8.05 26.60 3.73
C ASN A 147 -8.37 27.63 2.61
N ARG A 148 -8.16 28.92 2.84
CA ARG A 148 -8.38 29.97 1.84
C ARG A 148 -7.30 29.90 0.76
N GLU A 149 -6.04 29.81 1.16
CA GLU A 149 -4.90 29.64 0.25
C GLU A 149 -5.07 28.37 -0.60
N MET A 150 -5.42 27.24 0.02
CA MET A 150 -5.71 25.99 -0.68
C MET A 150 -6.85 26.14 -1.69
N SER A 151 -7.91 26.88 -1.32
CA SER A 151 -9.07 27.07 -2.20
C SER A 151 -8.70 27.85 -3.47
N ILE A 152 -7.80 28.82 -3.36
CA ILE A 152 -7.26 29.58 -4.50
C ILE A 152 -6.39 28.68 -5.38
N LEU A 153 -5.43 27.95 -4.79
CA LEU A 153 -4.47 27.12 -5.52
C LEU A 153 -5.14 25.96 -6.27
N LEU A 154 -6.15 25.34 -5.65
CA LEU A 154 -6.90 24.22 -6.21
C LEU A 154 -8.14 24.66 -6.98
N GLN A 155 -8.34 25.98 -7.15
CA GLN A 155 -9.45 26.58 -7.89
C GLN A 155 -10.80 25.99 -7.49
N THR A 156 -11.05 25.93 -6.17
CA THR A 156 -12.24 25.33 -5.58
C THR A 156 -12.71 26.13 -4.37
N THR A 157 -13.77 25.68 -3.69
CA THR A 157 -14.30 26.37 -2.51
C THR A 157 -13.63 25.90 -1.22
N THR A 158 -13.62 26.73 -0.19
CA THR A 158 -13.15 26.34 1.16
C THR A 158 -13.94 25.16 1.73
N SER A 159 -15.24 25.02 1.40
CA SER A 159 -16.04 23.85 1.77
C SER A 159 -15.56 22.56 1.08
N SER A 160 -15.20 22.64 -0.20
CA SER A 160 -14.58 21.53 -0.95
C SER A 160 -13.24 21.12 -0.33
N ILE A 161 -12.41 22.10 0.08
CA ILE A 161 -11.17 21.85 0.82
C ILE A 161 -11.44 21.14 2.15
N CYS A 162 -12.38 21.61 2.96
CA CYS A 162 -12.74 20.95 4.22
C CYS A 162 -13.17 19.49 4.00
N ASN A 163 -14.00 19.24 2.99
CA ASN A 163 -14.45 17.89 2.65
C ASN A 163 -13.28 17.00 2.18
N ALA A 164 -12.37 17.53 1.37
CA ALA A 164 -11.17 16.81 0.94
C ALA A 164 -10.25 16.49 2.13
N LYS A 165 -10.05 17.44 3.06
CA LYS A 165 -9.29 17.21 4.31
C LYS A 165 -9.91 16.10 5.14
N GLN A 166 -11.23 16.14 5.33
CA GLN A 166 -11.97 15.13 6.08
C GLN A 166 -11.83 13.74 5.45
N LYS A 167 -12.04 13.63 4.13
CA LYS A 167 -11.89 12.35 3.40
C LYS A 167 -10.49 11.81 3.46
N ALA A 168 -9.48 12.66 3.27
CA ALA A 168 -8.09 12.26 3.38
C ALA A 168 -7.75 11.79 4.80
N ASN A 169 -8.22 12.50 5.83
CA ASN A 169 -8.01 12.14 7.22
C ASN A 169 -8.69 10.81 7.58
N TYR A 170 -9.89 10.58 7.07
CA TYR A 170 -10.59 9.31 7.24
C TYR A 170 -9.81 8.15 6.58
N LYS A 171 -9.38 8.33 5.33
CA LYS A 171 -8.64 7.28 4.61
C LYS A 171 -7.27 6.96 5.21
N LEU A 172 -6.60 7.95 5.80
CA LEU A 172 -5.26 7.79 6.36
C LEU A 172 -5.27 7.36 7.83
N PHE A 173 -6.27 7.80 8.61
CA PHE A 173 -6.24 7.73 10.07
C PHE A 173 -7.58 7.30 10.70
N ASP A 174 -8.60 7.00 9.89
CA ASP A 174 -9.97 6.68 10.34
C ASP A 174 -10.60 7.82 11.19
N GLN A 175 -10.28 9.08 10.84
CA GLN A 175 -10.74 10.28 11.55
C GLN A 175 -11.61 11.18 10.67
N ASN A 176 -12.81 11.51 11.14
CA ASN A 176 -13.81 12.31 10.41
C ASN A 176 -13.69 13.83 10.60
N SER A 177 -12.54 14.35 11.02
CA SER A 177 -12.35 15.80 11.23
C SER A 177 -11.40 16.41 10.21
N ALA A 178 -11.80 17.53 9.59
CA ALA A 178 -10.91 18.27 8.68
C ALA A 178 -9.78 19.02 9.42
N SER A 179 -10.03 19.46 10.67
CA SER A 179 -9.09 20.31 11.42
C SER A 179 -7.93 19.52 12.03
N SER A 180 -8.10 18.23 12.29
CA SER A 180 -7.05 17.37 12.85
C SER A 180 -6.08 16.81 11.81
N LEU A 181 -6.30 17.02 10.51
CA LEU A 181 -5.47 16.44 9.45
C LEU A 181 -3.97 16.76 9.63
N TYR A 182 -3.61 18.03 9.87
CA TYR A 182 -2.20 18.40 10.09
C TYR A 182 -1.59 17.67 11.29
N LYS A 183 -2.32 17.64 12.41
CA LYS A 183 -1.87 16.98 13.64
C LYS A 183 -1.65 15.49 13.39
N ASN A 184 -2.55 14.84 12.67
CA ASN A 184 -2.45 13.41 12.37
C ASN A 184 -1.32 13.13 11.37
N LEU A 185 -1.13 13.97 10.35
CA LEU A 185 0.04 13.86 9.46
C LEU A 185 1.34 13.94 10.26
N SER A 186 1.42 14.80 11.28
CA SER A 186 2.64 14.95 12.10
C SER A 186 2.96 13.74 12.96
N THR A 187 2.02 12.79 13.16
CA THR A 187 2.32 11.51 13.82
C THR A 187 2.94 10.49 12.87
N LEU A 188 3.06 10.77 11.56
CA LEU A 188 3.68 9.86 10.59
C LEU A 188 5.22 9.88 10.62
N ILE A 189 5.79 10.73 11.47
CA ILE A 189 7.22 10.96 11.64
C ILE A 189 7.64 10.84 13.12
N GLN A 190 6.75 10.30 13.96
CA GLN A 190 6.93 10.04 15.39
C GLN A 190 6.89 8.55 15.63
#